data_AF-A0A932ZBR9-F1
#
_entry.id   AF-A0A932ZBR9-F1
#
_cell.length_a   1.000
_cell.length_b   1.000
_cell.length_c   1.000
_cell.angle_alpha   90.00
_cell.angle_beta   90.00
_cell.angle_gamma   90.00
#
_symmetry.space_group_name_H-M   'P 1'
#
loop_
_entity.id
_entity.type
_entity.pdbx_description
1 polymer ?
#
loop_
_entity_poly.entity_id
_entity_poly.type
_entity_poly.pdbx_seq_one_letter_code
_entity_poly.pdbx_strand_id
1 'polypeptide(L)'
;MLTVKMDADLERELEAAARAAGLTKSEFVRRGLHEAIARAKKRGKPTPWELGQDLFGKVSSGRSDLSLTRARDLIAARRNAKAAR
;
A
#
# COMPACT_ATOMS: atom_id res chain seq x y z
N MET A 1 24.11 -17.04 10.37
CA MET A 1 23.44 -16.71 11.65
C MET A 1 23.82 -15.29 12.01
N LEU A 2 22.85 -14.42 12.27
CA LEU A 2 23.10 -13.05 12.72
C LEU A 2 23.08 -13.04 14.26
N THR A 3 24.09 -12.46 14.90
CA THR A 3 24.12 -12.22 16.34
C THR A 3 23.97 -10.74 16.58
N VAL A 4 22.98 -10.34 17.37
CA VAL A 4 22.73 -8.95 17.73
C VAL A 4 23.02 -8.79 19.22
N LYS A 5 23.92 -7.86 19.56
CA LYS A 5 24.19 -7.53 20.96
C LYS A 5 23.04 -6.67 21.48
N MET A 6 22.44 -7.11 22.58
CA MET A 6 21.42 -6.36 23.32
C MET A 6 22.03 -5.86 24.62
N ASP A 7 21.63 -4.68 25.07
CA ASP A 7 21.90 -4.24 26.43
C ASP A 7 21.04 -5.01 27.44
N ALA A 8 21.45 -4.96 28.71
CA ALA A 8 20.82 -5.74 29.77
C ALA A 8 19.36 -5.35 30.04
N ASP A 9 19.00 -4.08 29.82
CA ASP A 9 17.64 -3.60 30.04
C ASP A 9 16.70 -4.13 28.94
N LEU A 10 17.13 -4.06 27.68
CA LEU A 10 16.37 -4.58 26.55
C LEU A 10 16.20 -6.11 26.63
N GLU A 11 17.21 -6.84 27.10
CA GLU A 11 17.10 -8.30 27.28
C GLU A 11 16.08 -8.65 28.39
N ARG A 12 16.07 -7.88 29.49
CA ARG A 12 15.10 -8.05 30.59
C ARG A 12 13.67 -7.76 30.11
N GLU A 13 13.47 -6.70 29.33
CA GLU A 13 12.17 -6.38 28.73
C GLU A 13 11.70 -7.45 27.75
N LEU A 14 12.60 -7.92 26.88
CA LEU A 14 12.31 -9.01 25.94
C LEU A 14 11.85 -10.27 26.68
N GLU A 15 12.53 -10.63 27.77
CA GLU A 15 12.17 -11.80 28.56
C GLU A 15 10.84 -11.65 29.29
N ALA A 16 10.54 -10.46 29.82
CA ALA A 16 9.23 -10.17 30.41
C ALA A 16 8.11 -10.27 29.36
N ALA A 17 8.30 -9.68 28.18
CA ALA A 17 7.33 -9.70 27.10
C ALA A 17 7.11 -11.12 26.53
N ALA A 18 8.18 -11.89 26.34
CA ALA A 18 8.09 -13.28 25.87
C ALA A 18 7.33 -14.17 26.87
N ARG A 19 7.61 -14.02 28.18
CA ARG A 19 6.89 -14.74 29.24
C ARG A 19 5.40 -14.37 29.28
N ALA A 20 5.07 -13.08 29.20
CA ALA A 20 3.68 -12.62 29.16
C ALA A 20 2.93 -13.16 27.94
N ALA A 21 3.61 -13.35 26.81
CA ALA A 21 3.06 -13.93 25.59
C ALA A 21 3.03 -15.47 25.59
N GLY A 22 3.61 -16.15 26.60
CA GLY A 22 3.74 -17.61 26.62
C GLY A 22 4.68 -18.16 25.55
N LEU A 23 5.66 -17.36 25.10
CA LEU A 23 6.59 -17.71 24.02
C LEU A 23 8.03 -17.80 24.53
N THR A 24 8.88 -18.53 23.81
CA THR A 24 10.33 -18.48 24.03
C THR A 24 10.89 -17.15 23.51
N LYS A 25 12.02 -16.69 24.06
CA LYS A 25 12.69 -15.45 23.61
C LYS A 25 12.92 -15.46 22.09
N SER A 26 13.43 -16.57 21.55
CA SER A 26 13.72 -16.73 20.13
C SER A 26 12.48 -16.65 19.25
N GLU A 27 11.36 -17.23 19.70
CA GLU A 27 10.09 -17.17 18.95
C GLU A 27 9.49 -15.76 18.99
N PHE A 28 9.54 -15.10 20.15
CA PHE A 28 9.09 -13.71 20.29
C PHE A 28 9.89 -12.78 19.36
N VAL A 29 11.22 -12.90 19.34
CA VAL A 29 12.08 -12.12 18.44
C VAL A 29 11.76 -12.41 16.98
N ARG A 30 11.56 -13.68 16.60
CA ARG A 30 11.24 -14.06 15.22
C ARG A 30 9.94 -13.43 14.75
N ARG A 31 8.89 -13.46 15.58
CA ARG A 31 7.59 -12.83 15.28
C ARG A 31 7.74 -11.31 15.15
N GLY A 32 8.41 -10.67 16.11
CA GLY A 32 8.68 -9.23 16.06
C GLY A 32 9.42 -8.81 14.79
N LEU A 33 10.40 -9.62 14.36
CA LEU A 33 11.14 -9.37 13.13
C LEU A 33 10.26 -9.51 11.88
N HIS A 34 9.42 -10.55 11.80
CA HIS A 34 8.46 -10.71 10.71
C HIS A 34 7.51 -9.51 10.59
N GLU A 35 6.98 -9.03 11.72
CA GLU A 35 6.11 -7.85 11.73
C GLU A 35 6.84 -6.58 11.34
N ALA A 36 8.07 -6.36 11.84
CA ALA A 36 8.88 -5.21 11.50
C ALA A 36 9.16 -5.17 9.98
N ILE A 37 9.53 -6.31 9.39
CA ILE A 37 9.73 -6.45 7.95
C ILE A 37 8.44 -6.19 7.18
N ALA A 38 7.30 -6.72 7.65
CA ALA A 38 6.01 -6.49 7.00
C ALA A 38 5.61 -5.01 7.03
N ARG A 39 5.83 -4.31 8.15
CA ARG A 39 5.60 -2.86 8.27
C ARG A 39 6.52 -2.07 7.34
N ALA A 40 7.81 -2.42 7.28
CA ALA A 40 8.76 -1.79 6.37
C ALA A 40 8.34 -1.97 4.90
N LYS A 41 7.93 -3.18 4.51
CA LYS A 41 7.41 -3.47 3.17
C LYS A 41 6.14 -2.68 2.84
N LYS A 42 5.26 -2.44 3.81
CA LYS A 42 4.07 -1.60 3.59
C LYS A 42 4.43 -0.14 3.37
N ARG A 43 5.41 0.40 4.10
CA ARG A 43 5.87 1.79 3.95
C ARG A 43 6.57 2.05 2.62
N GLY A 44 7.23 1.05 2.04
CA GLY A 44 7.91 1.16 0.75
C GLY A 44 7.03 0.84 -0.47
N LYS A 45 5.74 0.53 -0.30
CA LYS A 45 4.85 0.33 -1.45
C LYS A 45 4.32 1.68 -1.90
N PRO A 46 4.63 2.12 -3.14
CA PRO A 46 4.02 3.32 -3.67
C PRO A 46 2.50 3.15 -3.70
N THR A 47 1.81 4.17 -3.24
CA THR A 47 0.35 4.27 -3.29
C THR A 47 -0.11 4.19 -4.75
N PRO A 48 -1.37 3.78 -5.01
CA PRO A 48 -1.92 3.81 -6.36
C PRO A 48 -1.81 5.19 -7.05
N TRP A 49 -1.84 6.27 -6.27
CA TRP A 49 -1.60 7.62 -6.78
C TRP A 49 -0.14 7.80 -7.19
N GLU A 50 0.83 7.46 -6.34
CA GLU A 50 2.27 7.58 -6.66
C GLU A 50 2.68 6.75 -7.87
N LEU A 51 2.06 5.58 -8.07
CA LEU A 51 2.26 4.75 -9.26
C LEU A 51 1.67 5.35 -10.54
N GLY A 52 0.57 6.10 -10.42
CA GLY A 52 -0.19 6.63 -11.55
C GLY A 52 0.02 8.12 -11.82
N GLN A 53 0.72 8.85 -10.95
CA GLN A 53 0.89 10.31 -11.05
C GLN A 53 1.49 10.74 -12.39
N ASP A 54 2.42 9.94 -12.93
CA ASP A 54 3.04 10.17 -14.22
C ASP A 54 2.15 9.74 -15.39
N LEU A 55 0.97 9.16 -15.15
CA LEU A 55 0.04 8.74 -16.20
C LEU A 55 -1.23 9.61 -16.20
N PHE A 56 -1.64 10.09 -15.03
CA PHE A 56 -2.78 10.99 -14.90
C PHE A 56 -2.49 12.36 -15.55
N GLY A 57 -3.47 12.91 -16.25
CA GLY A 57 -3.37 14.26 -16.83
C GLY A 57 -2.46 14.42 -18.07
N LYS A 58 -1.67 13.40 -18.45
CA LYS A 58 -0.82 13.45 -19.65
C LYS A 58 -1.61 13.53 -20.96
N VAL A 59 -2.83 13.01 -20.98
CA VAL A 59 -3.69 13.00 -22.16
C VAL A 59 -4.97 13.78 -21.84
N SER A 60 -5.13 14.93 -22.50
CA SER A 60 -6.39 15.68 -22.49
C SER A 60 -7.31 15.10 -23.56
N SER A 61 -8.55 14.80 -23.18
CA SER A 61 -9.59 14.36 -24.10
C SER A 61 -10.11 15.48 -25.01
N GLY A 62 -9.66 16.73 -24.79
CA GLY A 62 -10.24 17.94 -25.39
C GLY A 62 -11.64 18.28 -24.89
N ARG A 63 -12.16 17.54 -23.89
CA ARG A 63 -13.49 17.71 -23.32
C ARG A 63 -13.41 17.89 -21.81
N SER A 64 -13.74 19.10 -21.35
CA SER A 64 -13.79 19.48 -19.94
C SER A 64 -15.02 18.94 -19.19
N ASP A 65 -16.01 18.43 -19.92
CA ASP A 65 -17.29 17.98 -19.36
C ASP A 65 -17.31 16.48 -19.01
N LEU A 66 -16.23 15.73 -19.27
CA LEU A 66 -16.21 14.27 -19.07
C LEU A 66 -16.40 13.83 -17.61
N SER A 67 -16.07 14.68 -16.64
CA SER A 67 -16.32 14.42 -15.21
C SER A 67 -17.73 14.82 -14.77
N LEU A 68 -18.44 15.63 -15.57
CA LEU A 68 -19.77 16.16 -15.28
C LEU A 68 -20.86 15.36 -15.99
N THR A 69 -20.56 14.86 -17.19
CA THR A 69 -21.50 14.17 -18.06
C THR A 69 -21.48 12.66 -17.78
N ARG A 70 -22.66 12.07 -17.59
CA ARG A 70 -22.79 10.63 -17.35
C ARG A 70 -22.29 9.85 -18.57
N ALA A 71 -21.47 8.83 -18.34
CA ALA A 71 -20.85 8.03 -19.41
C ALA A 71 -21.86 7.48 -20.44
N ARG A 72 -23.07 7.11 -19.99
CA ARG A 72 -24.15 6.60 -20.86
C ARG A 72 -24.54 7.61 -21.94
N ASP A 73 -24.60 8.89 -21.61
CA ASP A 73 -25.08 9.94 -22.51
C ASP A 73 -24.02 10.24 -23.57
N LEU A 74 -22.74 10.23 -23.18
CA LEU A 74 -21.60 10.34 -24.10
C LEU A 74 -21.53 9.20 -25.11
N ILE A 75 -21.84 7.97 -24.67
CA ILE A 75 -21.87 6.78 -25.53
C ILE A 75 -23.06 6.84 -26.49
N ALA A 76 -24.24 7.23 -26.02
CA ALA A 76 -25.43 7.39 -26.86
C ALA A 76 -25.22 8.47 -27.94
N ALA A 77 -24.68 9.63 -27.57
CA ALA A 77 -24.33 10.69 -28.51
C ALA A 77 -23.36 10.21 -29.59
N ARG A 78 -22.33 9.44 -29.22
CA ARG A 78 -21.40 8.83 -30.18
C ARG A 78 -22.08 7.86 -31.13
N ARG A 79 -22.98 7.01 -30.63
CA ARG A 79 -23.73 6.04 -31.44
C ARG A 79 -24.59 6.75 -32.48
N ASN A 80 -25.31 7.80 -32.06
CA ASN A 80 -26.18 8.58 -32.93
C ASN A 80 -25.38 9.34 -33.99
N ALA A 81 -24.24 9.95 -33.63
CA ALA A 81 -23.36 10.62 -34.58
C ALA A 81 -22.76 9.67 -35.63
N LYS A 82 -22.53 8.39 -35.28
CA LYS A 82 -22.08 7.37 -36.22
C LYS A 82 -23.19 6.87 -37.14
N ALA A 83 -24.45 6.86 -36.67
CA ALA A 83 -25.61 6.45 -37.46
C ALA A 83 -26.09 7.54 -38.45
N ALA A 84 -25.68 8.79 -38.24
CA ALA A 84 -26.01 9.93 -39.12
C ALA A 84 -24.97 10.17 -40.24
N ARG A 85 -23.95 9.31 -40.35
CA ARG A 85 -22.95 9.27 -41.43
C ARG A 85 -23.17 8.06 -42.30
#